data_AF-A0A955RVI7-F1
#
_entry.id   AF-A0A955RVI7-F1
#
_cell.length_a   1.000
_cell.length_b   1.000
_cell.length_c   1.000
_cell.angle_alpha   90.00
_cell.angle_beta   90.00
_cell.angle_gamma   90.00
#
_symmetry.space_group_name_H-M   'P 1'
#
loop_
_entity.id
_entity.type
_entity.pdbx_description
1 polymer ?
#
loop_
_entity_poly.entity_id
_entity_poly.type
_entity_poly.pdbx_seq_one_letter_code
_entity_poly.pdbx_strand_id
1 'polypeptide(L)'
;YVLEELLNAPEDIVIAVDSAGQSKGSAVIAEDRVMCSVADTWESFNQNPKVVKFWPEQEEACHGQWAGILKASDAGGKQLKQVMSQLKKNGEFTGMNIPQLLNRVIQSGFPVHVLYIRDHCVNVNQVLDVGKAQAFLTGV
;
A
#
# COMPACT_ATOMS: atom_id res chain seq x y z
N TYR A 1 5.09 1.47 15.99
CA TYR A 1 4.09 2.55 15.84
C TYR A 1 3.22 2.32 14.60
N VAL A 2 3.77 2.02 13.41
CA VAL A 2 2.96 1.79 12.18
C VAL A 2 1.79 0.84 12.36
N LEU A 3 2.00 -0.33 12.98
CA LEU A 3 0.92 -1.29 13.24
C LEU A 3 -0.15 -0.73 14.19
N GLU A 4 0.27 0.01 15.22
CA GLU A 4 -0.64 0.61 16.19
C GLU A 4 -1.50 1.70 15.55
N GLU A 5 -0.89 2.56 14.72
CA GLU A 5 -1.61 3.58 13.94
C GLU A 5 -2.59 2.96 12.95
N LEU A 6 -2.18 1.90 12.23
CA LEU A 6 -3.08 1.15 11.34
C LEU A 6 -4.27 0.55 12.10
N LEU A 7 -4.04 -0.01 13.29
CA LEU A 7 -5.09 -0.59 14.12
C LEU A 7 -6.04 0.47 14.68
N ASN A 8 -5.52 1.66 15.01
CA ASN A 8 -6.29 2.80 15.53
C ASN A 8 -7.01 3.60 14.43
N ALA A 9 -6.64 3.42 13.16
CA ALA A 9 -7.31 4.08 12.05
C ALA A 9 -8.80 3.70 12.00
N PRO A 10 -9.72 4.68 11.99
CA PRO A 10 -11.16 4.42 12.02
C PRO A 10 -11.70 3.78 10.74
N GLU A 11 -10.96 3.88 9.63
CA GLU A 11 -11.41 3.41 8.33
C GLU A 11 -11.34 1.89 8.18
N ASP A 12 -12.18 1.38 7.28
CA ASP A 12 -12.40 -0.06 7.14
C ASP A 12 -11.25 -0.78 6.47
N ILE A 13 -10.60 -0.17 5.47
CA ILE A 13 -9.43 -0.72 4.77
C ILE A 13 -8.37 0.37 4.73
N VAL A 14 -7.21 0.08 5.34
CA VAL A 14 -6.09 1.02 5.45
C VAL A 14 -4.79 0.31 5.10
N ILE A 15 -3.95 0.93 4.30
CA ILE A 15 -2.60 0.44 3.98
C ILE A 15 -1.55 1.43 4.47
N ALA A 16 -0.36 0.93 4.76
CA ALA A 16 0.81 1.79 4.98
C ALA A 16 1.53 2.05 3.65
N VAL A 17 1.81 3.31 3.35
CA VAL A 17 2.55 3.73 2.16
C VAL A 17 3.81 4.46 2.59
N ASP A 18 4.97 3.95 2.19
CA ASP A 18 6.24 4.65 2.36
C ASP A 18 6.37 5.73 1.27
N SER A 19 6.26 6.99 1.66
CA SER A 19 6.37 8.14 0.75
C SER A 19 7.81 8.50 0.42
N ALA A 20 8.78 8.05 1.22
CA ALA A 20 10.22 8.31 1.05
C ALA A 20 10.93 7.24 0.19
N GLY A 21 10.30 6.07 -0.02
CA GLY A 21 10.85 4.89 -0.67
C GLY A 21 11.37 5.05 -2.12
N GLN A 22 11.18 6.22 -2.75
CA GLN A 22 11.80 6.53 -4.05
C GLN A 22 13.29 6.95 -3.93
N SER A 23 13.76 7.30 -2.73
CA SER A 23 15.00 8.07 -2.55
C SER A 23 16.29 7.25 -2.38
N LYS A 24 16.25 5.92 -2.20
CA LYS A 24 17.43 5.15 -1.79
C LYS A 24 17.58 3.79 -2.48
N GLY A 25 18.09 3.77 -3.71
CA GLY A 25 18.94 2.70 -4.27
C GLY A 25 18.50 1.22 -4.26
N SER A 26 17.32 0.86 -3.78
CA SER A 26 16.68 -0.44 -4.04
C SER A 26 15.85 -0.33 -5.32
N ALA A 27 15.79 -1.43 -6.07
CA ALA A 27 14.89 -1.51 -7.20
C ALA A 27 13.46 -1.40 -6.64
N VAL A 28 12.78 -0.30 -6.93
CA VAL A 28 11.36 -0.15 -6.66
C VAL A 28 10.64 -1.28 -7.38
N ILE A 29 9.99 -2.16 -6.63
CA ILE A 29 9.07 -3.13 -7.22
C ILE A 29 7.91 -2.32 -7.81
N ALA A 30 7.70 -2.45 -9.12
CA ALA A 30 6.75 -1.62 -9.83
C ALA A 30 5.32 -1.85 -9.30
N GLU A 31 5.02 -3.09 -8.91
CA GLU A 31 3.77 -3.57 -8.32
C GLU A 31 3.38 -2.82 -7.05
N ASP A 32 4.37 -2.37 -6.27
CA ASP A 32 4.15 -1.71 -4.99
C ASP A 32 3.98 -0.19 -5.15
N ARG A 33 4.16 0.38 -6.35
CA ARG A 33 3.94 1.81 -6.58
C ARG A 33 2.46 2.17 -6.34
N VAL A 34 2.24 3.25 -5.58
CA VAL A 34 0.89 3.70 -5.22
C VAL A 34 0.68 5.15 -5.66
N MET A 35 -0.37 5.38 -6.42
CA MET A 35 -0.95 6.71 -6.63
C MET A 35 -2.04 6.94 -5.59
N CYS A 36 -1.85 7.99 -4.80
CA CYS A 36 -2.80 8.43 -3.77
C CYS A 36 -3.58 9.68 -4.21
N SER A 37 -4.71 9.97 -3.56
CA SER A 37 -5.56 11.13 -3.89
C SER A 37 -4.86 12.46 -3.63
N VAL A 38 -3.94 12.47 -2.67
CA VAL A 38 -3.14 13.61 -2.24
C VAL A 38 -1.75 13.10 -1.87
N ALA A 39 -0.71 13.90 -2.06
CA ALA A 39 0.66 13.53 -1.71
C ALA A 39 0.92 13.68 -0.20
N ASP A 40 1.99 13.05 0.30
CA ASP A 40 2.47 13.23 1.68
C ASP A 40 3.20 14.57 1.83
N THR A 41 2.44 15.65 2.05
CA THR A 41 2.96 17.00 2.32
C THR A 41 2.43 17.50 3.65
N TRP A 42 3.07 18.53 4.19
CA TRP A 42 2.57 19.16 5.41
C TRP A 42 1.12 19.67 5.24
N GLU A 43 0.73 20.14 4.06
CA GLU A 43 -0.64 20.61 3.81
C GLU A 43 -1.69 19.49 3.78
N SER A 44 -1.28 18.22 3.61
CA SER A 44 -2.19 17.07 3.64
C SER A 44 -2.39 16.49 5.04
N PHE A 45 -1.80 17.09 6.08
CA PHE A 45 -1.86 16.61 7.47
C PHE A 45 -3.29 16.37 8.00
N ASN A 46 -4.27 17.13 7.54
CA ASN A 46 -5.68 16.98 7.96
C ASN A 46 -6.58 16.37 6.88
N GLN A 47 -5.98 15.78 5.86
CA GLN A 47 -6.68 15.09 4.79
C GLN A 47 -6.74 13.59 5.10
N ASN A 48 -7.75 12.92 4.54
CA ASN A 48 -7.88 11.47 4.64
C ASN A 48 -7.47 10.85 3.29
N PRO A 49 -6.15 10.65 3.03
CA PRO A 49 -5.66 10.20 1.75
C PRO A 49 -6.17 8.80 1.43
N LYS A 50 -6.48 8.58 0.15
CA LYS A 50 -6.95 7.31 -0.38
C LYS A 50 -6.06 6.85 -1.51
N VAL A 51 -5.98 5.56 -1.71
CA VAL A 51 -5.40 4.99 -2.92
C VAL A 51 -6.33 5.28 -4.09
N VAL A 52 -5.77 5.84 -5.16
CA VAL A 52 -6.44 5.94 -6.45
C VAL A 52 -6.13 4.71 -7.30
N LYS A 53 -4.85 4.32 -7.35
CA LYS A 53 -4.39 3.21 -8.19
C LYS A 53 -3.09 2.62 -7.67
N PHE A 54 -3.00 1.30 -7.61
CA PHE A 54 -1.74 0.58 -7.55
C PHE A 54 -1.18 0.41 -8.95
N TRP A 55 0.15 0.41 -9.06
CA TRP A 55 0.86 0.25 -10.32
C TRP A 55 0.52 1.36 -11.33
N PRO A 56 0.67 2.64 -10.94
CA PRO A 56 0.50 3.73 -11.89
C PRO A 56 1.49 3.61 -13.07
N GLU A 57 1.04 4.08 -14.22
CA GLU A 57 1.85 4.21 -15.44
C GLU A 57 3.05 5.14 -15.21
N GLN A 58 3.99 5.19 -16.14
CA GLN A 58 5.23 5.95 -15.94
C GLN A 58 4.97 7.47 -15.89
N GLU A 59 3.96 7.93 -16.62
CA GLU A 59 3.53 9.32 -16.71
C GLU A 59 2.59 9.73 -15.56
N GLU A 60 2.05 8.76 -14.83
CA GLU A 60 1.15 9.00 -13.69
C GLU A 60 1.94 9.31 -12.41
N ALA A 61 1.32 10.10 -11.53
CA ALA A 61 1.91 10.43 -10.24
C ALA A 61 2.14 9.18 -9.38
N CYS A 62 3.30 9.10 -8.74
CA CYS A 62 3.65 8.06 -7.78
C CYS A 62 3.90 8.72 -6.42
N HIS A 63 3.00 8.47 -5.46
CA HIS A 63 3.05 9.11 -4.14
C HIS A 63 3.76 8.25 -3.08
N GLY A 64 4.15 7.03 -3.42
CA GLY A 64 4.94 6.16 -2.53
C GLY A 64 4.89 4.70 -2.95
N GLN A 65 5.36 3.84 -2.04
CA GLN A 65 5.34 2.39 -2.18
C GLN A 65 4.50 1.75 -1.08
N TRP A 66 3.73 0.72 -1.41
CA TRP A 66 3.03 -0.06 -0.43
C TRP A 66 4.01 -0.84 0.44
N ALA A 67 3.86 -0.72 1.75
CA ALA A 67 4.72 -1.36 2.75
C ALA A 67 4.42 -2.86 2.95
N GLY A 68 3.50 -3.44 2.17
CA GLY A 68 3.05 -4.84 2.33
C GLY A 68 2.13 -5.08 3.53
N ILE A 69 1.73 -4.04 4.26
CA ILE A 69 0.85 -4.13 5.43
C ILE A 69 -0.53 -3.53 5.08
N LEU A 70 -1.58 -4.25 5.46
CA LEU A 70 -2.97 -3.85 5.33
C LEU A 70 -3.72 -4.15 6.63
N LYS A 71 -4.51 -3.19 7.07
CA LYS A 71 -5.52 -3.37 8.12
C LYS A 71 -6.90 -3.42 7.46
N ALA A 72 -7.71 -4.36 7.93
CA ALA A 72 -9.13 -4.44 7.62
C ALA A 72 -9.93 -4.51 8.92
N SER A 73 -10.98 -3.69 9.04
CA SER A 73 -12.02 -3.86 10.06
C SER A 73 -12.91 -5.06 9.72
N ASP A 74 -13.88 -5.38 10.57
CA ASP A 74 -14.91 -6.38 10.24
C ASP A 74 -15.70 -6.02 8.97
N ALA A 75 -15.99 -4.73 8.75
CA ALA A 75 -16.68 -4.27 7.54
C ALA A 75 -15.74 -4.32 6.33
N GLY A 76 -14.50 -3.87 6.47
CA GLY A 76 -13.48 -3.96 5.41
C GLY A 76 -13.22 -5.42 5.00
N GLY A 77 -13.15 -6.33 5.96
CA GLY A 77 -13.01 -7.77 5.70
C GLY A 77 -14.19 -8.35 4.92
N LYS A 78 -15.42 -7.89 5.17
CA LYS A 78 -16.61 -8.28 4.39
C LYS A 78 -16.54 -7.72 2.96
N GLN A 79 -16.13 -6.47 2.78
CA GLN A 79 -15.95 -5.84 1.47
C GLN A 79 -14.89 -6.59 0.64
N LEU A 80 -13.73 -6.89 1.22
CA LEU A 80 -12.69 -7.70 0.58
C LEU A 80 -13.23 -9.06 0.15
N LYS A 81 -13.90 -9.79 1.05
CA LYS A 81 -14.52 -11.08 0.74
C LYS A 81 -15.54 -10.98 -0.39
N GLN A 82 -16.37 -9.95 -0.39
CA GLN A 82 -17.36 -9.72 -1.45
C GLN A 82 -16.69 -9.59 -2.82
N VAL A 83 -15.66 -8.75 -2.94
CA VAL A 83 -14.92 -8.55 -4.20
C VAL A 83 -14.23 -9.85 -4.64
N MET A 84 -13.55 -10.54 -3.71
CA MET A 84 -12.93 -11.84 -3.99
C MET A 84 -13.95 -12.88 -4.49
N SER A 85 -15.14 -12.94 -3.88
CA SER A 85 -16.21 -13.84 -4.30
C SER A 85 -16.72 -13.54 -5.70
N GLN A 86 -16.82 -12.26 -6.08
CA GLN A 86 -17.20 -11.85 -7.44
C GLN A 86 -16.12 -12.25 -8.45
N LEU A 87 -14.85 -11.95 -8.16
CA LEU A 87 -13.72 -12.31 -9.02
C LEU A 87 -13.60 -13.83 -9.22
N LYS A 88 -13.85 -14.62 -8.17
CA LYS A 88 -13.86 -16.09 -8.25
C LYS A 88 -14.95 -16.61 -9.18
N LYS A 89 -16.15 -16.03 -9.12
CA LYS A 89 -17.26 -16.41 -10.01
C LYS A 89 -16.94 -16.12 -11.48
N ASN A 90 -16.20 -15.04 -11.74
CA ASN A 90 -15.81 -14.64 -13.08
C ASN A 90 -14.55 -15.35 -13.60
N GLY A 91 -13.88 -16.17 -12.78
CA GLY A 91 -12.62 -16.84 -13.13
C GLY A 91 -11.39 -15.92 -13.12
N GLU A 92 -11.52 -14.66 -12.69
CA GLU A 92 -10.46 -13.64 -12.70
C GLU A 92 -9.56 -13.69 -11.46
N PHE A 93 -9.91 -14.48 -10.45
CA PHE A 93 -9.19 -14.47 -9.16
C PHE A 93 -7.84 -15.20 -9.19
N THR A 94 -7.70 -16.24 -10.02
CA THR A 94 -6.51 -17.10 -10.02
C THR A 94 -5.29 -16.33 -10.53
N GLY A 95 -4.20 -16.34 -9.75
CA GLY A 95 -2.94 -15.68 -10.10
C GLY A 95 -2.88 -14.18 -9.78
N MET A 96 -3.94 -13.62 -9.20
CA MET A 96 -3.98 -12.21 -8.81
C MET A 96 -3.11 -11.94 -7.57
N ASN A 97 -2.30 -10.88 -7.63
CA ASN A 97 -1.56 -10.39 -6.47
C ASN A 97 -2.42 -9.42 -5.62
N ILE A 98 -1.96 -9.07 -4.42
CA ILE A 98 -2.74 -8.19 -3.52
C ILE A 98 -2.95 -6.79 -4.11
N PRO A 99 -1.96 -6.10 -4.72
CA PRO A 99 -2.19 -4.81 -5.38
C PRO A 99 -3.29 -4.85 -6.44
N GLN A 100 -3.33 -5.91 -7.27
CA GLN A 100 -4.38 -6.12 -8.26
C GLN A 100 -5.75 -6.33 -7.60
N LEU A 101 -5.81 -7.11 -6.51
CA LEU A 101 -7.04 -7.27 -5.73
C LEU A 101 -7.52 -5.92 -5.16
N LEU A 102 -6.61 -5.11 -4.62
CA LEU A 102 -6.95 -3.80 -4.06
C LEU A 102 -7.40 -2.81 -5.14
N ASN A 103 -6.83 -2.87 -6.34
CA ASN A 103 -7.35 -2.14 -7.50
C ASN A 103 -8.80 -2.56 -7.81
N ARG A 104 -9.15 -3.85 -7.74
CA ARG A 104 -10.54 -4.31 -7.92
C ARG A 104 -11.46 -3.85 -6.79
N VAL A 105 -10.96 -3.75 -5.56
CA VAL A 105 -11.70 -3.22 -4.40
C VAL A 105 -12.05 -1.75 -4.61
N ILE A 106 -11.07 -0.94 -5.04
CA ILE A 106 -11.26 0.48 -5.37
C ILE A 106 -12.26 0.64 -6.52
N GLN A 107 -12.12 -0.14 -7.59
CA GLN A 107 -13.06 -0.14 -8.73
C GLN A 107 -14.49 -0.54 -8.33
N SER A 108 -14.63 -1.35 -7.28
CA SER A 108 -15.94 -1.75 -6.73
C SER A 108 -16.55 -0.69 -5.81
N GLY A 109 -15.90 0.48 -5.65
CA GLY A 109 -16.38 1.60 -4.86
C GLY A 109 -16.00 1.56 -3.37
N PHE A 110 -15.19 0.59 -2.95
CA PHE A 110 -14.71 0.50 -1.58
C PHE A 110 -13.39 1.27 -1.43
N PRO A 111 -13.35 2.34 -0.59
CA PRO A 111 -12.15 3.15 -0.45
C PRO A 111 -11.06 2.39 0.31
N VAL A 112 -9.83 2.49 -0.20
CA VAL A 112 -8.61 2.05 0.50
C VAL A 112 -7.89 3.29 0.98
N HIS A 113 -7.79 3.47 2.30
CA HIS A 113 -7.16 4.65 2.90
C HIS A 113 -5.67 4.43 3.11
N VAL A 114 -4.94 5.54 3.22
CA VAL A 114 -3.48 5.55 3.28
C VAL A 114 -3.05 6.09 4.63
N LEU A 115 -2.20 5.34 5.31
CA LEU A 115 -1.32 5.85 6.36
C LEU A 115 0.04 6.07 5.74
N TYR A 116 0.49 7.32 5.67
CA TYR A 116 1.85 7.62 5.23
C TYR A 116 2.86 7.32 6.31
N ILE A 117 3.93 6.64 5.93
CA ILE A 117 5.12 6.41 6.74
C ILE A 117 6.34 6.89 5.94
N ARG A 118 7.46 7.22 6.62
CA ARG A 118 8.68 7.70 5.97
C ARG A 118 9.90 6.97 6.51
N ASP A 119 10.70 6.33 5.66
CA ASP A 119 11.95 5.66 6.06
C ASP A 119 11.74 4.59 7.15
N HIS A 120 10.62 3.87 7.12
CA HIS A 120 10.30 2.85 8.13
C HIS A 120 10.11 1.45 7.56
N CYS A 121 10.19 1.29 6.24
CA CYS A 121 10.12 0.00 5.59
C CYS A 121 11.36 -0.25 4.73
N VAL A 122 12.06 -1.34 5.03
CA VAL A 122 13.02 -1.94 4.10
C VAL A 122 12.34 -3.11 3.43
N ASN A 123 12.15 -3.00 2.12
CA ASN A 123 11.62 -4.08 1.32
C ASN A 123 12.75 -5.08 1.01
N VAL A 124 12.65 -6.31 1.53
CA VAL A 124 13.66 -7.37 1.34
C VAL A 124 13.09 -8.41 0.39
N ASN A 125 13.41 -8.28 -0.91
CA ASN A 125 12.85 -9.15 -1.94
C ASN A 125 13.90 -10.01 -2.64
N GLN A 126 15.17 -9.65 -2.52
CA GLN A 126 16.29 -10.41 -3.04
C GLN A 126 17.35 -10.64 -1.95
N VAL A 127 18.20 -11.64 -2.13
CA VAL A 127 19.29 -11.97 -1.18
C VAL A 127 20.19 -10.76 -0.93
N LEU A 128 20.36 -9.88 -1.92
CA LEU A 128 21.14 -8.65 -1.80
C LEU A 128 20.48 -7.58 -0.92
N ASP A 129 19.16 -7.64 -0.72
CA ASP A 129 18.44 -6.70 0.15
C ASP A 129 18.63 -7.03 1.64
N VAL A 130 19.11 -8.23 1.97
CA VAL A 130 19.40 -8.64 3.36
C VAL A 130 20.49 -7.75 3.99
N GLY A 131 21.51 -7.37 3.21
CA GLY A 131 22.54 -6.43 3.68
C GLY A 131 22.00 -5.04 3.96
N LYS A 132 20.98 -4.60 3.20
CA LYS A 132 20.30 -3.32 3.43
C LYS A 132 19.40 -3.36 4.66
N ALA A 133 18.74 -4.50 4.92
CA ALA A 133 17.99 -4.71 6.15
C ALA A 133 18.89 -4.66 7.39
N GLN A 134 20.10 -5.22 7.30
CA GLN A 134 21.09 -5.13 8.37
C GLN A 134 21.55 -3.68 8.61
N ALA A 135 21.82 -2.91 7.55
CA ALA A 135 22.16 -1.48 7.65
C ALA A 135 21.03 -0.68 8.31
N PHE A 136 19.78 -0.92 7.93
CA PHE A 136 18.60 -0.27 8.53
C PHE A 136 18.46 -0.56 10.03
N LEU A 137 18.73 -1.79 10.48
CA LEU A 137 18.69 -2.15 11.90
C LEU A 137 19.84 -1.55 12.70
N THR A 138 20.96 -1.23 12.06
CA THR A 138 22.18 -0.76 12.73
C THR A 138 22.42 0.74 12.60
N GLY A 139 21.67 1.43 11.72
CA GLY A 139 21.76 2.87 11.52
C GLY A 139 23.05 3.34 10.83
N VAL A 140 23.73 2.45 10.10
CA VAL A 140 25.01 2.70 9.41
C VAL A 140 24.84 2.59 7.89
#